data_AF-A0A1Q5ITH4-F1
#
_entry.id   AF-A0A1Q5ITH4-F1
#
_cell.length_a   1.000
_cell.length_b   1.000
_cell.length_c   1.000
_cell.angle_alpha   90.00
_cell.angle_beta   90.00
_cell.angle_gamma   90.00
#
_symmetry.space_group_name_H-M   'P 1'
#
loop_
_entity.id
_entity.type
_entity.pdbx_description
1 polymer ?
#
loop_
_entity_poly.entity_id
_entity_poly.type
_entity_poly.pdbx_seq_one_letter_code
_entity_poly.pdbx_strand_id
1 'polypeptide(L)'
;MVMVKHLPRDSALQRELHGEAAEWSVTDHLLAATVDHLAVSNWMFMCVNSGEDGDQPDPPTPVPRPGGPDQDEDHDGADGTGTDEHGRSARAEESAAVSPHALARFFG
;
A
#
# COMPACT_ATOMS: atom_id res chain seq x y z
N MET A 1 29.67 -30.15 -8.86
CA MET A 1 28.87 -29.47 -7.81
C MET A 1 28.44 -28.08 -8.29
N VAL A 2 27.72 -28.00 -9.42
CA VAL A 2 27.38 -26.73 -10.09
C VAL A 2 25.92 -26.33 -9.87
N MET A 3 25.01 -27.31 -9.77
CA MET A 3 23.57 -27.03 -9.58
C MET A 3 23.23 -26.33 -8.26
N VAL A 4 24.00 -26.57 -7.19
CA VAL A 4 23.78 -25.91 -5.89
C VAL A 4 24.17 -24.42 -5.94
N LYS A 5 25.15 -24.05 -6.77
CA LYS A 5 25.68 -22.67 -6.82
C LYS A 5 24.83 -21.73 -7.68
N HIS A 6 24.06 -22.28 -8.61
CA HIS A 6 23.18 -21.53 -9.52
C HIS A 6 21.70 -21.77 -9.23
N LEU A 7 21.39 -22.30 -8.04
CA LEU A 7 20.01 -22.55 -7.68
C LEU A 7 19.25 -21.22 -7.57
N PRO A 8 18.05 -21.10 -8.16
CA PRO A 8 17.23 -19.90 -8.07
C PRO A 8 16.99 -19.47 -6.62
N ARG A 9 16.94 -18.15 -6.38
CA ARG A 9 16.85 -17.56 -5.03
C ARG A 9 15.57 -17.95 -4.29
N ASP A 10 14.52 -18.25 -5.05
CA ASP A 10 13.19 -18.70 -4.62
C ASP A 10 13.07 -20.23 -4.45
N SER A 11 14.15 -20.99 -4.70
CA SER A 11 14.13 -22.44 -4.58
C SER A 11 13.83 -22.92 -3.15
N ALA A 12 13.14 -24.06 -3.03
CA ALA A 12 12.78 -24.65 -1.73
C ALA A 12 13.99 -24.87 -0.81
N LEU A 13 15.16 -25.22 -1.37
CA LEU A 13 16.42 -25.35 -0.62
C LEU A 13 16.87 -23.99 -0.06
N GLN A 14 16.87 -22.94 -0.87
CA GLN A 14 17.24 -21.59 -0.39
C GLN A 14 16.30 -21.11 0.71
N ARG A 15 15.00 -21.39 0.60
CA ARG A 15 14.00 -21.08 1.64
C ARG A 15 14.23 -21.86 2.93
N GLU A 16 14.55 -23.15 2.83
CA GLU A 16 14.87 -23.98 4.00
C GLU A 16 16.19 -23.58 4.68
N LEU A 17 17.17 -23.10 3.90
CA LEU A 17 18.50 -22.72 4.40
C LEU A 17 18.58 -21.28 4.94
N HIS A 18 17.83 -20.34 4.34
CA HIS A 18 17.91 -18.91 4.64
C HIS A 18 16.61 -18.31 5.21
N GLY A 19 15.53 -19.09 5.32
CA GLY A 19 14.27 -18.67 5.92
C GLY A 19 13.69 -17.41 5.29
N GLU A 20 13.29 -16.46 6.12
CA GLU A 20 12.76 -15.13 5.76
C GLU A 20 13.62 -14.39 4.72
N ALA A 21 14.96 -14.53 4.78
CA ALA A 21 15.90 -13.85 3.88
C ALA A 21 15.92 -14.44 2.45
N ALA A 22 15.27 -15.60 2.25
CA ALA A 22 15.03 -16.16 0.92
C ALA A 22 13.77 -15.58 0.27
N GLU A 23 12.78 -15.16 1.07
CA GLU A 23 11.55 -14.55 0.54
C GLU A 23 11.80 -13.12 0.11
N TRP A 24 12.40 -12.29 0.96
CA TRP A 24 12.82 -10.94 0.60
C TRP A 24 14.33 -10.75 0.73
N SER A 25 14.92 -10.10 -0.28
CA SER A 25 16.27 -9.57 -0.17
C SER A 25 16.29 -8.29 0.67
N VAL A 26 17.48 -7.91 1.15
CA VAL A 26 17.69 -6.62 1.82
C VAL A 26 17.22 -5.45 0.95
N THR A 27 17.42 -5.54 -0.37
CA THR A 27 16.93 -4.52 -1.31
C THR A 27 15.41 -4.45 -1.33
N ASP A 28 14.71 -5.58 -1.24
CA ASP A 28 13.24 -5.62 -1.22
C ASP A 28 12.70 -4.96 0.06
N HIS A 29 13.30 -5.25 1.21
CA HIS A 29 12.95 -4.58 2.48
C HIS A 29 13.17 -3.06 2.41
N LEU A 30 14.32 -2.63 1.88
CA LEU A 30 14.65 -1.20 1.76
C LEU A 30 13.74 -0.50 0.75
N LEU A 31 13.40 -1.15 -0.36
CA LEU A 31 12.52 -0.60 -1.38
C LEU A 31 11.10 -0.45 -0.83
N ALA A 32 10.59 -1.47 -0.14
CA ALA A 32 9.28 -1.40 0.48
C ALA A 32 9.22 -0.28 1.53
N ALA A 33 10.27 -0.11 2.36
CA ALA A 33 10.34 1.00 3.32
C ALA A 33 10.36 2.38 2.62
N THR A 34 11.06 2.48 1.49
CA THR A 34 11.09 3.69 0.68
C THR A 34 9.70 4.03 0.12
N VAL A 35 8.98 3.02 -0.38
CA VAL A 35 7.61 3.19 -0.91
C VAL A 35 6.65 3.62 0.20
N ASP A 36 6.71 3.00 1.38
CA ASP A 36 5.85 3.38 2.52
C ASP A 36 6.09 4.83 2.93
N HIS A 37 7.35 5.24 3.08
CA HIS A 37 7.67 6.61 3.45
C HIS A 37 7.28 7.64 2.38
N LEU A 38 7.39 7.28 1.10
CA LEU A 38 6.92 8.13 0.02
C LEU A 38 5.39 8.27 0.03
N ALA A 39 4.66 7.17 0.24
CA ALA A 39 3.20 7.19 0.35
C ALA A 39 2.74 8.08 1.51
N VAL A 40 3.36 7.92 2.69
CA VAL A 40 3.09 8.77 3.86
C VAL A 40 3.41 10.24 3.58
N SER A 41 4.54 10.53 2.94
CA SER A 41 4.92 11.91 2.61
C SER A 41 3.92 12.56 1.64
N ASN A 42 3.49 11.82 0.62
CA ASN A 42 2.48 12.29 -0.32
C ASN A 42 1.11 12.48 0.35
N TRP A 43 0.72 11.58 1.24
CA TRP A 43 -0.48 11.73 2.05
C TRP A 43 -0.42 13.00 2.92
N MET A 44 0.67 13.20 3.67
CA MET A 44 0.88 14.43 4.47
C MET A 44 0.80 15.68 3.59
N PHE A 45 1.40 15.62 2.39
CA PHE A 45 1.32 16.72 1.43
C PHE A 45 -0.14 16.98 1.01
N MET A 46 -0.92 15.95 0.68
CA MET A 46 -2.34 16.12 0.39
C MET A 46 -3.08 16.75 1.57
N CYS A 47 -2.91 16.23 2.79
CA CYS A 47 -3.56 16.74 3.99
C CYS A 47 -3.29 18.23 4.24
N VAL A 48 -2.05 18.68 4.03
CA VAL A 48 -1.67 20.09 4.19
C VAL A 48 -2.22 20.98 3.07
N ASN A 49 -2.42 20.42 1.87
CA ASN A 49 -2.93 21.17 0.72
C ASN A 49 -4.44 21.01 0.51
N SER A 50 -5.11 20.21 1.34
CA SER A 50 -6.57 20.18 1.43
C SER A 50 -7.07 21.51 1.99
N GLY A 51 -8.13 22.06 1.40
CA GLY A 51 -8.77 23.28 1.90
C GLY A 51 -9.37 23.08 3.29
N GLU A 52 -9.73 24.18 3.96
CA GLU A 52 -10.26 24.17 5.34
C GLU A 52 -11.52 23.32 5.52
N ASP A 53 -12.30 23.14 4.45
CA ASP A 53 -13.51 22.30 4.39
C ASP A 53 -13.31 20.99 3.60
N GLY A 54 -12.07 20.66 3.23
CA GLY A 54 -11.77 19.48 2.41
C GLY A 54 -11.63 18.22 3.26
N ASP A 55 -12.31 17.14 2.87
CA ASP A 55 -12.16 15.83 3.52
C ASP A 55 -10.69 15.37 3.42
N GLN A 56 -10.11 15.04 4.57
CA GLN A 56 -8.75 14.53 4.64
C GLN A 56 -8.74 13.06 4.15
N PRO A 57 -7.85 12.69 3.23
CA PRO A 57 -7.77 11.31 2.74
C PRO A 57 -7.33 10.35 3.86
N ASP A 58 -7.72 9.09 3.75
CA ASP A 58 -7.29 8.04 4.67
C ASP A 58 -5.76 7.83 4.62
N PRO A 59 -5.13 7.47 5.75
CA PRO A 59 -3.70 7.18 5.77
C PRO A 59 -3.37 5.97 4.91
N PRO A 60 -2.20 5.96 4.23
CA PRO A 60 -1.82 4.87 3.34
C PRO A 60 -1.44 3.61 4.12
N THR A 61 -1.83 2.45 3.60
CA THR A 61 -1.42 1.14 4.12
C THR A 61 0.01 0.81 3.70
N PRO A 62 0.89 0.36 4.62
CA PRO A 62 2.23 -0.10 4.28
C PRO A 62 2.21 -1.33 3.36
N VAL A 63 3.26 -1.51 2.57
CA VAL A 63 3.42 -2.71 1.73
C VAL A 63 3.44 -3.98 2.62
N PRO A 64 2.69 -5.05 2.30
CA PRO A 64 2.73 -6.28 3.08
C PRO A 64 4.16 -6.88 3.12
N ARG A 65 4.63 -7.22 4.33
CA ARG A 65 5.96 -7.79 4.55
C ARG A 65 5.85 -9.29 4.83
N PRO A 66 6.70 -10.14 4.22
CA PRO A 66 6.87 -11.52 4.67
C PRO A 66 7.19 -11.58 6.15
N GLY A 67 6.58 -12.55 6.85
CA GLY A 67 6.74 -12.76 8.29
C GLY A 67 6.13 -11.69 9.19
N GLY A 68 5.54 -10.62 8.63
CA GLY A 68 4.72 -9.66 9.38
C GLY A 68 3.33 -10.23 9.65
N PRO A 69 2.64 -9.79 10.73
CA PRO A 69 1.21 -10.06 10.84
C PRO A 69 0.51 -9.50 9.58
N ASP A 70 -0.35 -10.31 8.96
CA ASP A 70 -1.24 -9.84 7.91
C ASP A 70 -2.02 -8.65 8.48
N GLN A 71 -1.72 -7.43 8.03
CA GLN A 71 -2.44 -6.23 8.44
C GLN A 71 -3.81 -6.13 7.74
N ASP A 72 -4.42 -7.29 7.47
CA ASP A 72 -5.70 -7.47 6.81
C ASP A 72 -6.85 -7.47 7.83
N GLU A 73 -6.71 -6.82 8.99
CA GLU A 73 -7.77 -6.73 10.00
C GLU A 73 -7.67 -5.40 10.76
N ASP A 74 -8.11 -4.30 10.15
CA ASP A 74 -8.57 -3.10 10.86
C ASP A 74 -9.43 -2.20 9.94
N HIS A 75 -10.28 -2.83 9.12
CA HIS A 75 -11.44 -2.17 8.51
C HIS A 75 -12.73 -2.71 9.16
N ASP A 76 -12.81 -2.63 10.48
CA ASP A 76 -14.10 -2.40 11.14
C ASP A 76 -14.34 -0.88 11.00
N GLY A 77 -15.07 -0.42 9.99
CA GLY A 77 -16.50 -0.68 9.98
C GLY A 77 -17.12 -0.09 11.24
N ALA A 78 -16.90 1.19 11.53
CA ALA A 78 -17.58 1.89 12.60
C ALA A 78 -19.09 1.80 12.37
N ASP A 79 -19.70 0.88 13.12
CA ASP A 79 -21.13 0.58 13.17
C ASP A 79 -21.88 1.80 13.73
N GLY A 80 -22.23 2.73 12.84
CA GLY A 80 -23.26 3.72 13.05
C GLY A 80 -24.63 3.06 12.88
N THR A 81 -25.10 2.36 13.92
CA THR A 81 -26.50 1.97 14.02
C THR A 81 -27.37 3.21 14.25
N GLY A 82 -27.80 3.81 13.15
CA GLY A 82 -28.83 4.85 13.08
C GLY A 82 -29.64 4.64 11.81
N THR A 83 -30.79 4.00 11.97
CA THR A 83 -31.75 3.69 10.91
C THR A 83 -32.42 4.97 10.39
N ASP A 84 -32.17 5.30 9.13
CA ASP A 84 -33.13 5.97 8.27
C ASP A 84 -32.84 5.67 6.79
N GLU A 85 -33.69 4.77 6.30
CA GLU A 85 -33.88 4.41 4.91
C GLU A 85 -34.21 5.69 4.12
N HIS A 86 -33.42 6.05 3.10
CA HIS A 86 -33.84 6.66 1.82
C HIS A 86 -32.59 6.94 0.97
N GLY A 87 -32.53 6.38 -0.26
CA GLY A 87 -31.56 6.83 -1.28
C GLY A 87 -30.62 5.77 -1.84
N ARG A 88 -31.13 4.57 -2.12
CA ARG A 88 -30.41 3.55 -2.90
C ARG A 88 -30.41 3.96 -4.38
N SER A 89 -29.56 4.90 -4.79
CA SER A 89 -29.20 5.13 -6.20
C SER A 89 -28.02 6.10 -6.36
N ALA A 90 -27.00 5.67 -7.12
CA ALA A 90 -25.90 6.45 -7.67
C ALA A 90 -24.74 6.87 -6.73
N ARG A 91 -23.82 5.93 -6.43
CA ARG A 91 -22.41 6.27 -6.18
C ARG A 91 -21.52 5.17 -6.76
N ALA A 92 -21.61 4.98 -8.07
CA ALA A 92 -20.77 4.06 -8.84
C ALA A 92 -19.84 4.79 -9.83
N GLU A 93 -19.75 6.12 -9.78
CA GLU A 93 -18.92 6.87 -10.70
C GLU A 93 -18.12 7.92 -9.91
N GLU A 94 -16.89 8.16 -10.37
CA GLU A 94 -15.94 9.16 -9.84
C GLU A 94 -14.94 8.68 -8.76
N SER A 95 -14.31 7.52 -9.00
CA SER A 95 -12.84 7.54 -8.91
C SER A 95 -12.35 8.33 -10.11
N ALA A 96 -12.23 9.65 -9.94
CA ALA A 96 -11.68 10.52 -10.97
C ALA A 96 -10.25 10.05 -11.26
N ALA A 97 -10.07 9.33 -12.37
CA ALA A 97 -8.77 8.90 -12.83
C ALA A 97 -7.84 10.12 -12.93
N VAL A 98 -6.78 10.14 -12.13
CA VAL A 98 -5.78 11.21 -12.12
C VAL A 98 -5.33 11.49 -13.55
N SER A 99 -5.56 12.71 -14.04
CA SER A 99 -5.31 13.02 -15.45
C SER A 99 -3.80 13.03 -15.75
N PRO A 100 -3.37 12.58 -16.95
CA PRO A 100 -1.96 12.58 -17.34
C PRO A 100 -1.29 13.97 -17.27
N HIS A 101 -2.08 15.03 -17.48
CA HIS A 101 -1.60 16.40 -17.39
C HIS A 101 -1.30 16.83 -15.94
N ALA A 102 -2.06 16.34 -14.97
CA ALA A 102 -1.81 16.58 -13.56
C ALA A 102 -0.49 15.93 -13.10
N LEU A 103 -0.20 14.72 -13.59
CA LEU A 103 1.07 14.04 -13.32
C LEU A 103 2.27 14.79 -13.91
N ALA A 104 2.16 15.27 -15.15
CA ALA A 104 3.26 16.01 -15.80
C ALA A 104 3.61 17.32 -15.07
N ARG A 105 2.63 18.00 -14.46
CA ARG A 105 2.86 19.21 -13.67
C ARG A 105 3.53 18.94 -12.32
N PHE A 106 3.33 17.75 -11.76
CA PHE A 106 3.94 17.36 -10.49
C PHE A 106 5.43 17.00 -10.63
N PHE A 107 5.82 16.39 -11.76
CA PHE A 107 7.19 15.91 -12.00
C PHE A 107 8.06 16.80 -12.91
N GLY A 108 7.52 17.89 -13.45
CA GLY A 108 8.25 18.87 -14.27
C GLY A 108 8.68 20.09 -13.48
#